data_AF-H1YBU8-F1
#
_entry.id   AF-H1YBU8-F1
#
_cell.length_a   1.000
_cell.length_b   1.000
_cell.length_c   1.000
_cell.angle_alpha   90.00
_cell.angle_beta   90.00
_cell.angle_gamma   90.00
#
_symmetry.space_group_name_H-M   'P 1'
#
loop_
_entity.id
_entity.type
_entity.pdbx_description
1 polymer ?
#
loop_
_entity_poly.entity_id
_entity_poly.type
_entity_poly.pdbx_seq_one_letter_code
_entity_poly.pdbx_strand_id
1 'polypeptide(L)'
;MKKQSIIETIAFAFIILFVYTALSKLFLFRVYLYDLGRSPGIEKFAPVLSILVPGSELLVSLWLIQLIFGSKNKRGFYGALALMSIFTLYVAYILIFTTKRPCTCGGIIRELSWPQHFIFNLCFTGLAIWGIWLQRRQKTANDTNATILSYS
;
A
#
# COMPACT_ATOMS: atom_id res chain seq x y z
N MET A 1 0.47 26.27 4.31
CA MET A 1 1.10 24.96 4.63
C MET A 1 1.91 24.50 3.42
N LYS A 2 3.23 24.28 3.56
CA LYS A 2 4.08 23.92 2.40
C LYS A 2 3.59 22.58 1.84
N LYS A 3 3.36 22.48 0.51
CA LYS A 3 2.87 21.27 -0.17
C LYS A 3 3.65 19.99 0.21
N GLN A 4 4.90 20.17 0.65
CA GLN A 4 5.81 19.12 1.11
C GLN A 4 5.25 18.36 2.32
N SER A 5 4.64 19.07 3.27
CA SER A 5 4.07 18.46 4.49
C SER A 5 2.88 17.55 4.19
N ILE A 6 2.09 17.82 3.15
CA ILE A 6 0.96 16.97 2.76
C ILE A 6 1.46 15.65 2.19
N ILE A 7 2.50 15.69 1.36
CA ILE A 7 3.10 14.48 0.76
C ILE A 7 3.69 13.58 1.84
N GLU A 8 4.42 14.16 2.79
CA GLU A 8 5.00 13.44 3.93
C GLU A 8 3.91 12.81 4.80
N THR A 9 2.81 13.54 5.05
CA THR A 9 1.66 13.01 5.82
C THR A 9 1.04 11.80 5.13
N ILE A 10 0.81 11.87 3.82
CA ILE A 10 0.25 10.76 3.04
C ILE A 10 1.23 9.57 3.08
N ALA A 11 2.52 9.80 2.86
CA ALA A 11 3.54 8.76 2.91
C ALA A 11 3.58 8.07 4.28
N PHE A 12 3.50 8.84 5.37
CA PHE A 12 3.48 8.32 6.73
C PHE A 12 2.26 7.42 7.00
N ALA A 13 1.08 7.80 6.50
CA ALA A 13 -0.12 6.99 6.60
C ALA A 13 0.04 5.61 5.91
N PHE A 14 0.67 5.57 4.73
CA PHE A 14 0.98 4.31 4.05
C PHE A 14 2.02 3.47 4.79
N ILE A 15 3.06 4.09 5.35
CA ILE A 15 4.09 3.38 6.11
C ILE A 15 3.46 2.69 7.32
N ILE A 16 2.65 3.41 8.11
CA ILE A 16 1.95 2.82 9.25
C ILE A 16 1.10 1.64 8.80
N LEU A 17 0.30 1.83 7.74
CA LEU A 17 -0.57 0.77 7.23
C LEU A 17 0.21 -0.48 6.83
N PHE A 18 1.23 -0.35 5.98
CA PHE A 18 1.98 -1.49 5.45
C PHE A 18 2.87 -2.16 6.49
N VAL A 19 3.51 -1.39 7.37
CA VAL A 19 4.30 -1.98 8.46
C VAL A 19 3.39 -2.73 9.43
N TYR A 20 2.26 -2.13 9.79
CA TYR A 20 1.28 -2.78 10.67
C TYR A 20 0.76 -4.09 10.06
N THR A 21 0.38 -4.09 8.78
CA THR A 21 -0.12 -5.29 8.11
C THR A 21 0.96 -6.35 7.95
N ALA A 22 2.18 -5.98 7.58
CA ALA A 22 3.29 -6.90 7.41
C ALA A 22 3.67 -7.57 8.74
N LEU A 23 3.84 -6.78 9.80
CA LEU A 23 4.16 -7.31 11.13
C LEU A 23 3.05 -8.23 11.64
N SER A 24 1.79 -7.84 11.49
CA SER A 24 0.65 -8.69 11.89
C SER A 24 0.67 -10.05 11.17
N LYS A 25 1.02 -10.08 9.88
CA LYS A 25 1.17 -11.33 9.10
C LYS A 25 2.37 -12.16 9.56
N LEU A 26 3.49 -11.53 9.88
CA LEU A 26 4.70 -12.22 10.34
C LEU A 26 4.54 -12.80 11.76
N PHE A 27 3.91 -12.06 12.68
CA PHE A 27 3.65 -12.56 14.04
C PHE A 27 2.65 -13.73 14.04
N LEU A 28 1.61 -13.66 13.20
CA LEU A 28 0.61 -14.72 13.07
C LEU A 28 0.83 -15.56 11.80
N PHE A 29 2.09 -15.86 11.46
CA PHE A 29 2.45 -16.51 10.20
C PHE A 29 1.71 -17.84 9.95
N ARG A 30 1.57 -18.69 10.98
CA ARG A 30 0.88 -19.99 10.86
C ARG A 30 -0.61 -19.82 10.51
N VAL A 31 -1.27 -18.85 11.14
CA VAL A 31 -2.69 -18.55 10.90
C VAL A 31 -2.83 -17.96 9.50
N TYR A 32 -1.98 -16.99 9.16
CA TYR A 32 -1.99 -16.36 7.83
C TYR A 32 -1.74 -17.37 6.69
N LEU A 33 -0.79 -18.29 6.85
CA LEU A 33 -0.53 -19.35 5.88
C LEU A 33 -1.74 -20.30 5.74
N TYR A 34 -2.39 -20.63 6.85
CA TYR A 34 -3.60 -21.45 6.84
C TYR A 34 -4.76 -20.74 6.11
N ASP A 35 -4.95 -19.45 6.35
CA ASP A 35 -5.99 -18.63 5.72
C ASP A 35 -5.74 -18.51 4.20
N LEU A 36 -4.49 -18.28 3.79
CA LEU A 36 -4.09 -18.28 2.37
C LEU A 36 -4.36 -19.64 1.71
N GLY A 37 -4.08 -20.74 2.41
CA GLY A 37 -4.29 -22.10 1.92
C GLY A 37 -5.77 -22.47 1.72
N ARG A 38 -6.69 -21.72 2.32
CA ARG A 38 -8.15 -21.87 2.15
C ARG A 38 -8.77 -20.81 1.24
N SER A 39 -7.98 -19.89 0.72
CA SER A 39 -8.49 -18.82 -0.13
C SER A 39 -8.59 -19.29 -1.58
N PRO A 40 -9.80 -19.30 -2.17
CA PRO A 40 -10.03 -19.86 -3.49
C PRO A 40 -9.22 -19.11 -4.55
N GLY A 41 -8.45 -19.86 -5.34
CA GLY A 41 -7.61 -19.34 -6.42
C GLY A 41 -6.15 -19.07 -6.06
N ILE A 42 -5.81 -18.95 -4.78
CA ILE A 42 -4.41 -18.73 -4.32
C ILE A 42 -3.86 -19.83 -3.41
N GLU A 43 -4.64 -20.87 -3.14
CA GLU A 43 -4.29 -22.00 -2.26
C GLU A 43 -2.92 -22.60 -2.59
N LYS A 44 -2.65 -22.85 -3.89
CA LYS A 44 -1.38 -23.45 -4.36
C LYS A 44 -0.18 -22.52 -4.18
N PHE A 45 -0.41 -21.21 -4.13
CA PHE A 45 0.62 -20.20 -3.97
C PHE A 45 0.75 -19.72 -2.53
N ALA A 46 -0.05 -20.25 -1.59
CA ALA A 46 -0.08 -19.83 -0.19
C ALA A 46 1.32 -19.80 0.48
N PRO A 47 2.21 -20.79 0.32
CA PRO A 47 3.53 -20.75 0.94
C PRO A 47 4.44 -19.65 0.36
N VAL A 48 4.27 -19.32 -0.92
CA VAL A 48 5.06 -18.28 -1.59
C VAL A 48 4.53 -16.90 -1.24
N LEU A 49 3.21 -16.71 -1.32
CA LEU A 49 2.53 -15.47 -0.98
C LEU A 49 2.64 -15.12 0.50
N SER A 50 2.78 -16.12 1.38
CA SER A 50 2.94 -15.87 2.81
C SER A 50 4.23 -15.10 3.14
N ILE A 51 5.25 -15.19 2.30
CA ILE A 51 6.52 -14.47 2.43
C ILE A 51 6.55 -13.25 1.51
N LEU A 52 6.12 -13.41 0.25
CA LEU A 52 6.18 -12.32 -0.74
C LEU A 52 5.31 -11.12 -0.36
N VAL A 53 4.11 -11.35 0.16
CA VAL A 53 3.19 -10.26 0.53
C VAL A 53 3.79 -9.39 1.64
N PRO A 54 4.10 -9.91 2.85
CA PRO A 54 4.71 -9.08 3.90
C PRO A 54 6.08 -8.53 3.49
N GLY A 55 6.88 -9.26 2.71
CA GLY A 55 8.13 -8.75 2.15
C GLY A 55 7.94 -7.53 1.25
N SER A 56 6.94 -7.57 0.37
CA SER A 56 6.61 -6.44 -0.53
C SER A 56 6.06 -5.23 0.23
N GLU A 57 5.24 -5.45 1.27
CA GLU A 57 4.72 -4.40 2.14
C GLU A 57 5.85 -3.64 2.86
N LEU A 58 6.82 -4.38 3.41
CA LEU A 58 8.01 -3.79 4.04
C LEU A 58 8.91 -3.07 3.02
N LEU A 59 9.11 -3.66 1.84
CA LEU A 59 9.92 -3.04 0.78
C LEU A 59 9.33 -1.68 0.35
N VAL A 60 8.02 -1.61 0.13
CA VAL A 60 7.35 -0.35 -0.22
C VAL A 60 7.39 0.65 0.93
N SER A 61 7.25 0.19 2.18
CA SER A 61 7.42 1.04 3.35
C SER A 61 8.81 1.69 3.40
N LEU A 62 9.86 0.93 3.10
CA LEU A 62 11.23 1.46 3.00
C LEU A 62 11.37 2.51 1.89
N TRP A 63 10.75 2.30 0.72
CA TRP A 63 10.75 3.30 -0.35
C TRP A 63 10.00 4.57 0.02
N LEU A 64 8.92 4.47 0.79
CA LEU A 64 8.19 5.63 1.31
C LEU A 64 8.98 6.36 2.41
N ILE A 65 9.71 5.64 3.27
CA ILE A 65 10.60 6.25 4.26
C ILE A 65 11.71 7.05 3.55
N GLN A 66 12.31 6.46 2.52
CA GLN A 66 13.33 7.12 1.70
C GLN A 66 12.81 8.42 1.05
N LEU A 67 11.51 8.48 0.72
CA LEU A 67 10.87 9.69 0.20
C LEU A 67 10.78 10.79 1.26
N ILE A 68 10.49 10.45 2.52
CA ILE A 68 10.41 11.41 3.64
C ILE A 68 11.78 12.04 3.93
N PHE A 69 12.86 11.25 3.89
CA PHE A 69 14.23 11.74 4.10
C PHE A 69 14.83 12.49 2.90
N GLY A 70 14.00 13.03 2.00
CA GLY A 70 14.43 13.95 0.94
C GLY A 70 14.97 13.29 -0.33
N SER A 71 14.87 11.96 -0.47
CA SER A 71 15.20 11.33 -1.73
C SER A 71 14.11 11.61 -2.77
N LYS A 72 14.48 12.07 -3.97
CA LYS A 72 13.57 12.26 -5.12
C LYS A 72 13.05 10.94 -5.72
N ASN A 73 12.92 9.91 -4.89
CA ASN A 73 12.60 8.57 -5.33
C ASN A 73 11.11 8.49 -5.65
N LYS A 74 10.78 8.40 -6.94
CA LYS A 74 9.40 8.22 -7.41
C LYS A 74 8.86 6.85 -7.05
N ARG A 75 9.68 5.90 -6.58
CA ARG A 75 9.27 4.50 -6.39
C ARG A 75 8.30 4.30 -5.22
N GLY A 76 8.31 5.16 -4.20
CA GLY A 76 7.47 5.01 -3.00
C GLY A 76 5.96 4.94 -3.30
N PHE A 77 5.37 6.02 -3.80
CA PHE A 77 3.93 6.03 -4.09
C PHE A 77 3.51 5.11 -5.24
N TYR A 78 4.38 4.86 -6.23
CA TYR A 78 4.04 3.90 -7.29
C TYR A 78 4.03 2.47 -6.76
N GLY A 79 4.96 2.12 -5.86
CA GLY A 79 4.93 0.86 -5.14
C GLY A 79 3.67 0.73 -4.29
N ALA A 80 3.32 1.78 -3.54
CA ALA A 80 2.10 1.81 -2.74
C ALA A 80 0.83 1.66 -3.60
N LEU A 81 0.77 2.35 -4.75
CA LEU A 81 -0.35 2.24 -5.68
C LEU A 81 -0.46 0.82 -6.25
N ALA A 82 0.64 0.21 -6.67
CA ALA A 82 0.65 -1.14 -7.22
C ALA A 82 0.16 -2.16 -6.18
N LEU A 83 0.71 -2.10 -4.96
CA LEU A 83 0.33 -2.99 -3.87
C LEU A 83 -1.14 -2.82 -3.46
N MET A 84 -1.61 -1.58 -3.29
CA MET A 84 -3.02 -1.33 -2.97
C MET A 84 -3.96 -1.74 -4.10
N SER A 85 -3.55 -1.58 -5.36
CA SER A 85 -4.36 -2.03 -6.50
C SER A 85 -4.50 -3.56 -6.50
N ILE A 86 -3.42 -4.30 -6.26
CA ILE A 86 -3.45 -5.76 -6.15
C ILE A 86 -4.37 -6.19 -5.00
N PHE A 87 -4.25 -5.57 -3.82
CA PHE A 87 -5.14 -5.87 -2.69
C PHE A 87 -6.60 -5.52 -2.97
N THR A 88 -6.86 -4.40 -3.66
CA THR A 88 -8.22 -4.01 -4.05
C THR A 88 -8.84 -5.02 -5.02
N LEU A 89 -8.08 -5.43 -6.04
CA LEU A 89 -8.52 -6.44 -7.02
C LEU A 89 -8.80 -7.79 -6.37
N TYR A 90 -7.95 -8.22 -5.44
CA TYR A 90 -8.16 -9.46 -4.69
C TYR A 90 -9.44 -9.40 -3.84
N VAL A 91 -9.67 -8.30 -3.12
CA VAL A 91 -10.91 -8.14 -2.33
C VAL A 91 -12.15 -8.08 -3.23
N ALA A 92 -12.07 -7.39 -4.38
CA ALA A 92 -13.14 -7.37 -5.37
C ALA A 92 -13.47 -8.78 -5.91
N TYR A 93 -12.44 -9.56 -6.21
CA TYR A 93 -12.60 -10.95 -6.65
C TYR A 93 -13.32 -11.80 -5.59
N ILE A 94 -12.92 -11.72 -4.33
CA ILE A 94 -13.58 -12.46 -3.25
C ILE A 94 -15.04 -12.01 -3.06
N LEU A 95 -15.34 -10.71 -3.18
CA LEU A 95 -16.71 -10.19 -3.06
C LEU A 95 -17.64 -10.69 -4.16
N ILE A 96 -17.14 -10.89 -5.37
CA ILE A 96 -17.94 -11.29 -6.55
C ILE A 96 -18.07 -12.82 -6.64
N PHE A 97 -16.97 -13.56 -6.40
CA PHE A 97 -16.89 -14.99 -6.72
C PHE A 97 -17.06 -15.93 -5.52
N THR A 98 -17.10 -15.42 -4.29
CA THR A 98 -17.18 -16.27 -3.09
C THR A 98 -18.39 -15.95 -2.21
N THR A 99 -19.29 -16.93 -2.11
CA THR A 99 -20.43 -16.93 -1.17
C THR A 99 -20.01 -17.32 0.26
N LYS A 100 -18.97 -18.16 0.42
CA LYS A 100 -18.37 -18.53 1.72
C LYS A 100 -17.06 -17.78 1.95
N ARG A 101 -17.18 -16.59 2.49
CA ARG A 101 -16.02 -15.71 2.77
C ARG A 101 -15.09 -16.41 3.78
N PRO A 102 -13.79 -16.59 3.49
CA PRO A 102 -12.88 -17.21 4.44
C PRO A 102 -12.85 -16.34 5.68
N CYS A 103 -13.29 -16.92 6.80
CA CYS A 103 -13.35 -16.24 8.07
C CYS A 103 -11.91 -16.18 8.58
N THR A 104 -11.38 -14.96 8.72
CA THR A 104 -10.09 -14.58 9.33
C THR A 104 -8.97 -14.30 8.33
N CYS A 105 -8.43 -13.08 8.40
CA CYS A 105 -7.07 -12.75 7.98
C CYS A 105 -6.55 -11.67 8.95
N GLY A 106 -5.61 -12.03 9.84
CA GLY A 106 -4.63 -11.17 10.54
C GLY A 106 -5.03 -9.82 11.19
N GLY A 107 -5.01 -9.75 12.52
CA GLY A 107 -4.87 -8.51 13.31
C GLY A 107 -6.14 -7.65 13.46
N ILE A 108 -6.00 -6.36 13.81
CA ILE A 108 -7.11 -5.39 14.00
C ILE A 108 -7.93 -5.20 12.72
N ILE A 109 -7.29 -5.36 11.57
CA ILE A 109 -7.95 -5.22 10.26
C ILE A 109 -8.95 -6.37 10.03
N ARG A 110 -8.85 -7.50 10.75
CA ARG A 110 -9.80 -8.63 10.71
C ARG A 110 -11.21 -8.29 11.21
N GLU A 111 -11.36 -7.23 11.99
CA GLU A 111 -12.65 -6.77 12.51
C GLU A 111 -13.48 -6.03 11.44
N LEU A 112 -12.89 -5.68 10.29
CA LEU A 112 -13.63 -5.06 9.20
C LEU A 112 -14.40 -6.12 8.41
N SER A 113 -15.64 -5.80 8.03
CA SER A 113 -16.38 -6.59 7.05
C SER A 113 -15.75 -6.47 5.66
N TRP A 114 -15.86 -7.50 4.82
CA TRP A 114 -15.31 -7.50 3.46
C TRP A 114 -15.67 -6.25 2.62
N PRO A 115 -16.92 -5.72 2.66
CA PRO A 115 -17.24 -4.46 1.99
C PRO A 115 -16.50 -3.25 2.58
N GLN A 116 -16.31 -3.19 3.90
CA GLN A 116 -15.54 -2.12 4.54
C GLN A 116 -14.06 -2.19 4.16
N HIS A 117 -13.47 -3.39 4.06
CA HIS A 117 -12.12 -3.55 3.54
C HIS A 117 -11.98 -3.04 2.10
N PHE A 118 -12.97 -3.33 1.25
CA PHE A 118 -12.97 -2.87 -0.13
C PHE A 118 -12.97 -1.34 -0.20
N ILE A 119 -13.84 -0.69 0.56
CA ILE A 119 -13.92 0.78 0.65
C ILE A 119 -12.60 1.34 1.20
N PHE A 120 -12.04 0.73 2.25
CA PHE A 120 -10.76 1.14 2.83
C PHE A 120 -9.63 1.09 1.79
N ASN A 121 -9.49 -0.04 1.08
CA ASN A 121 -8.48 -0.21 0.04
C ASN A 121 -8.68 0.79 -1.12
N LEU A 122 -9.94 1.08 -1.49
CA LEU A 122 -10.26 2.05 -2.52
C LEU A 122 -9.88 3.48 -2.12
N CYS A 123 -10.18 3.88 -0.87
CA CYS A 123 -9.79 5.18 -0.32
C CYS A 123 -8.27 5.34 -0.33
N PHE A 124 -7.52 4.35 0.13
CA PHE A 124 -6.06 4.40 0.09
C PHE A 124 -5.51 4.34 -1.33
N THR A 125 -6.13 3.60 -2.26
CA THR A 125 -5.74 3.64 -3.68
C THR A 125 -5.89 5.07 -4.24
N GLY A 126 -6.98 5.76 -3.91
CA GLY A 126 -7.17 7.18 -4.24
C GLY A 126 -6.11 8.10 -3.62
N LEU A 127 -5.75 7.87 -2.35
CA LEU A 127 -4.68 8.61 -1.67
C LEU A 127 -3.31 8.39 -2.33
N ALA A 128 -3.02 7.19 -2.82
CA ALA A 128 -1.77 6.91 -3.54
C ALA A 128 -1.72 7.70 -4.87
N ILE A 129 -2.81 7.72 -5.63
CA ILE A 129 -2.92 8.51 -6.87
C ILE A 129 -2.73 10.01 -6.56
N TRP A 130 -3.37 10.50 -5.51
CA TRP A 130 -3.23 11.90 -5.10
C TRP A 130 -1.79 12.23 -4.67
N GLY A 131 -1.14 11.33 -3.92
CA GLY A 131 0.28 11.45 -3.55
C GLY A 131 1.19 11.57 -4.78
N ILE A 132 0.98 10.72 -5.81
CA ILE A 132 1.73 10.78 -7.08
C ILE A 132 1.50 12.12 -7.79
N TRP A 133 0.25 12.57 -7.86
CA TRP A 133 -0.11 13.82 -8.54
C TRP A 133 0.52 15.03 -7.85
N LEU A 134 0.50 15.09 -6.52
CA LEU A 134 1.16 16.15 -5.74
C LEU A 134 2.67 16.13 -5.95
N GLN A 135 3.30 14.95 -5.93
CA GLN A 135 4.73 14.79 -6.15
C GLN A 135 5.16 15.27 -7.54
N ARG A 136 4.37 14.95 -8.59
CA ARG A 136 4.62 15.43 -9.96
C ARG A 136 4.52 16.96 -10.08
N ARG A 137 3.52 17.56 -9.43
CA ARG A 137 3.34 19.02 -9.44
C ARG A 137 4.47 19.75 -8.74
N GLN A 138 4.98 19.22 -7.62
CA GLN A 138 6.14 19.81 -6.95
C GLN A 138 7.42 19.72 -7.79
N LYS A 139 7.66 18.56 -8.43
CA LYS A 139 8.83 18.40 -9.29
C LYS A 139 8.82 19.44 -10.42
N THR A 140 7.69 19.58 -11.10
CA THR A 140 7.53 20.54 -12.19
C THR A 140 7.80 21.98 -11.74
N ALA A 141 7.25 22.39 -10.59
CA ALA A 141 7.47 23.73 -10.04
C ALA A 141 8.95 24.00 -9.68
N ASN A 142 9.65 23.00 -9.12
CA ASN A 142 11.07 23.13 -8.80
C ASN A 142 11.95 23.19 -10.06
N ASP A 143 11.62 22.42 -11.10
CA ASP A 143 12.35 22.41 -12.37
C ASP A 143 12.20 23.77 -13.09
N THR A 144 11.01 24.38 -13.07
CA THR A 144 10.78 25.75 -13.60
C THR A 144 11.60 26.80 -12.86
N ASN A 145 11.61 26.78 -11.52
CA ASN A 145 12.38 27.74 -10.72
C ASN A 145 13.90 27.61 -10.95
N ALA A 146 14.42 26.38 -11.09
CA ALA A 146 15.83 26.14 -11.40
C ALA A 146 16.21 26.70 -12.78
N THR A 147 15.31 26.58 -13.76
CA THR A 147 15.52 27.13 -15.10
C THR A 147 15.61 28.66 -15.05
N ILE A 148 14.69 29.34 -14.35
CA ILE A 148 14.68 30.81 -14.24
C ILE A 148 15.97 31.33 -13.58
N LEU A 149 16.44 30.69 -12.51
CA LEU A 149 17.67 31.08 -11.82
C LEU A 149 18.94 30.89 -12.67
N SER A 150 18.92 29.99 -13.66
CA SER A 150 20.06 29.82 -14.58
C SER A 150 20.17 30.88 -15.68
N TYR A 151 19.12 31.69 -15.86
CA TYR A 151 19.10 32.81 -16.81
C TYR A 151 19.24 34.19 -16.13
N SER A 152 19.43 34.23 -14.80
CA SER A 152 19.63 35.45 -14.00
C SER A 152 21.10 35.60 -13.61
#